data_AF-A0A3M2MC41-F1
#
_entry.id   AF-A0A3M2MC41-F1
#
_cell.length_a   1.000
_cell.length_b   1.000
_cell.length_c   1.000
_cell.angle_alpha   90.00
_cell.angle_beta   90.00
_cell.angle_gamma   90.00
#
_symmetry.space_group_name_H-M   'P 1'
#
loop_
_entity.id
_entity.type
_entity.pdbx_description
1 polymer ?
#
loop_
_entity_poly.entity_id
_entity_poly.type
_entity_poly.pdbx_seq_one_letter_code
_entity_poly.pdbx_strand_id
1 'polypeptide(L)'
;MRARTLSAGVVGLALLAGGCGGGGEDGSSSPPLPLLSRASEAPSVQDGAVEGTGLAGCREARCEVRVRTGDQIELAEHFEAGPLVVTAVEPDRVSMRWTFEGGGTGSGEAGPSGPVTVGSGRTMLTVRVVAIRSDAATLRLTPGDS
;
A
#
# COMPACT_ATOMS: atom_id res chain seq x y z
N MET A 1 20.76 -21.39 -30.50
CA MET A 1 21.28 -22.08 -29.30
C MET A 1 21.86 -21.03 -28.36
N ARG A 2 21.20 -20.76 -27.23
CA ARG A 2 21.73 -19.90 -26.17
C ARG A 2 21.63 -20.68 -24.86
N ALA A 3 22.77 -21.22 -24.44
CA ALA A 3 22.96 -21.80 -23.12
C ALA A 3 23.43 -20.69 -22.18
N ARG A 4 22.89 -20.66 -20.95
CA ARG A 4 23.55 -20.13 -19.74
C ARG A 4 22.67 -20.43 -18.53
N THR A 5 22.94 -21.54 -17.84
CA THR A 5 23.71 -21.66 -16.58
C THR A 5 22.80 -21.55 -15.35
N LEU A 6 22.47 -22.71 -14.78
CA LEU A 6 21.82 -22.87 -13.48
C LEU A 6 22.81 -22.53 -12.37
N SER A 7 22.39 -21.69 -11.42
CA SER A 7 23.10 -21.52 -10.15
C SER A 7 22.19 -22.01 -9.03
N ALA A 8 22.51 -23.20 -8.52
CA ALA A 8 22.02 -23.72 -7.26
C ALA A 8 22.74 -22.99 -6.11
N GLY A 9 22.00 -22.49 -5.14
CA GLY A 9 22.51 -21.86 -3.93
C GLY A 9 21.67 -22.30 -2.73
N VAL A 10 22.34 -22.90 -1.76
CA VAL A 10 21.84 -23.76 -0.68
C VAL A 10 21.86 -22.99 0.65
N VAL A 11 20.80 -23.19 1.45
CA VAL A 11 20.70 -23.20 2.93
C VAL A 11 21.08 -21.94 3.72
N GLY A 12 20.14 -21.54 4.59
CA GLY A 12 20.40 -20.68 5.76
C GLY A 12 19.20 -20.68 6.71
N LEU A 13 19.02 -21.79 7.44
CA LEU A 13 18.04 -21.91 8.53
C LEU A 13 18.63 -21.24 9.78
N ALA A 14 17.99 -20.19 10.30
CA ALA A 14 18.29 -19.62 11.60
C ALA A 14 17.00 -19.42 12.41
N LEU A 15 16.71 -20.41 13.26
CA LEU A 15 15.79 -20.31 14.38
C LEU A 15 16.43 -19.39 15.44
N LEU A 16 15.80 -18.25 15.72
CA LEU A 16 16.06 -17.49 16.94
C LEU A 16 14.84 -17.58 17.84
N ALA A 17 14.97 -18.45 18.84
CA ALA A 17 14.17 -18.48 20.04
C ALA A 17 14.57 -17.33 20.98
N GLY A 18 13.62 -16.85 21.79
CA GLY A 18 13.91 -16.19 23.06
C GLY A 18 13.21 -14.86 23.27
N GLY A 19 12.39 -14.78 24.33
CA GLY A 19 11.94 -13.49 24.86
C GLY A 19 10.60 -13.48 25.59
N CYS A 20 10.37 -14.41 26.52
CA CYS A 20 9.30 -14.33 27.51
C CYS A 20 9.84 -13.64 28.78
N GLY A 21 9.19 -12.57 29.22
CA GLY A 21 9.35 -11.94 30.54
C GLY A 21 8.16 -10.99 30.72
N GLY A 22 7.22 -11.20 31.65
CA GLY A 22 7.41 -11.40 33.09
C GLY A 22 7.58 -10.01 33.69
N GLY A 23 6.60 -9.35 34.29
CA GLY A 23 5.68 -9.78 35.34
C GLY A 23 5.93 -8.83 36.52
N GLY A 24 4.94 -8.05 36.93
CA GLY A 24 5.09 -7.02 37.96
C GLY A 24 3.81 -6.24 38.20
N GLU A 25 2.90 -6.87 38.95
CA GLU A 25 1.75 -6.23 39.59
C GLU A 25 2.20 -5.68 40.94
N ASP A 26 2.18 -4.35 41.11
CA ASP A 26 2.24 -3.72 42.42
C ASP A 26 1.06 -2.78 42.56
N GLY A 27 0.10 -3.22 43.37
CA GLY A 27 -1.08 -2.48 43.72
C GLY A 27 -0.74 -1.22 44.52
N SER A 28 -1.32 -0.10 44.09
CA SER A 28 -1.51 1.06 44.95
C SER A 28 -2.98 1.47 44.87
N SER A 29 -3.71 1.08 45.92
CA SER A 29 -5.08 1.53 46.15
C SER A 29 -5.08 3.02 46.44
N SER A 30 -5.81 3.80 45.66
CA SER A 30 -6.23 5.16 46.00
C SER A 30 -7.70 5.33 45.58
N PRO A 31 -8.52 6.03 46.39
CA PRO A 31 -9.98 6.07 46.25
C PRO A 31 -10.46 6.88 45.03
N PRO A 32 -11.71 6.67 44.58
CA PRO A 32 -12.22 7.27 43.35
C PRO A 32 -12.66 8.72 43.55
N LEU A 33 -12.20 9.60 42.67
CA LEU A 33 -12.78 10.93 42.45
C LEU A 33 -13.69 10.87 41.22
N PRO A 34 -14.99 11.22 41.32
CA PRO A 34 -15.87 11.27 40.18
C PRO A 34 -15.85 12.70 39.62
N LEU A 35 -14.98 12.99 38.65
CA LEU A 35 -15.05 14.23 37.90
C LEU A 35 -14.80 13.97 36.41
N LEU A 36 -15.93 13.98 35.69
CA LEU A 36 -16.08 14.53 34.35
C LEU A 36 -15.23 13.89 33.25
N SER A 37 -15.86 12.87 32.66
CA SER A 37 -15.97 12.68 31.21
C SER A 37 -15.62 13.93 30.39
N ARG A 38 -14.38 13.98 29.90
CA ARG A 38 -14.08 14.21 28.48
C ARG A 38 -12.60 13.89 28.27
N ALA A 39 -12.28 12.60 28.23
CA ALA A 39 -11.18 12.21 27.35
C ALA A 39 -11.60 12.76 25.99
N SER A 40 -10.92 13.81 25.55
CA SER A 40 -10.96 14.23 24.17
C SER A 40 -10.38 13.04 23.42
N GLU A 41 -11.27 12.14 23.00
CA GLU A 41 -10.99 11.10 22.04
C GLU A 41 -10.46 11.85 20.84
N ALA A 42 -9.13 11.92 20.74
CA ALA A 42 -8.49 12.36 19.53
C ALA A 42 -9.12 11.51 18.43
N PRO A 43 -9.61 12.12 17.33
CA PRO A 43 -10.18 11.35 16.25
C PRO A 43 -9.14 10.28 15.91
N SER A 44 -9.50 9.02 16.15
CA SER A 44 -8.79 7.92 15.56
C SER A 44 -8.93 8.17 14.08
N VAL A 45 -7.88 8.76 13.50
CA VAL A 45 -7.63 8.67 12.08
C VAL A 45 -7.68 7.17 11.86
N GLN A 46 -8.81 6.71 11.32
CA GLN A 46 -8.88 5.39 10.73
C GLN A 46 -7.93 5.51 9.55
N ASP A 47 -6.65 5.24 9.87
CA ASP A 47 -5.52 5.18 8.98
C ASP A 47 -5.85 4.03 8.04
N GLY A 48 -6.63 4.36 7.01
CA GLY A 48 -7.24 3.42 6.06
C GLY A 48 -6.23 2.89 5.06
N ALA A 49 -4.98 2.69 5.50
CA ALA A 49 -4.01 1.91 4.80
C ALA A 49 -4.39 0.43 4.98
N VAL A 50 -5.19 -0.08 4.04
CA VAL A 50 -5.45 -1.52 3.99
C VAL A 50 -4.14 -2.18 3.59
N GLU A 51 -3.64 -3.08 4.43
CA GLU A 51 -2.44 -3.84 4.11
C GLU A 51 -2.78 -4.85 3.00
N GLY A 52 -2.28 -4.59 1.79
CA GLY A 52 -2.50 -5.44 0.62
C GLY A 52 -2.86 -4.65 -0.64
N THR A 53 -2.79 -5.33 -1.79
CA THR A 53 -3.05 -4.73 -3.11
C THR A 53 -4.51 -4.90 -3.58
N GLY A 54 -5.35 -5.54 -2.75
CA GLY A 54 -6.74 -5.82 -3.08
C GLY A 54 -7.65 -4.61 -2.88
N LEU A 55 -8.05 -3.98 -3.98
CA LEU A 55 -9.02 -2.86 -3.95
C LEU A 55 -10.45 -3.27 -3.60
N ALA A 56 -10.72 -4.56 -3.39
CA ALA A 56 -12.04 -5.07 -3.02
C ALA A 56 -12.57 -4.50 -1.69
N GLY A 57 -11.70 -4.06 -0.78
CA GLY A 57 -12.08 -3.35 0.45
C GLY A 57 -12.30 -1.85 0.26
N CYS A 58 -11.95 -1.30 -0.91
CA CYS A 58 -11.98 0.12 -1.20
C CYS A 58 -13.34 0.54 -1.74
N ARG A 59 -14.27 0.88 -0.84
CA ARG A 59 -15.46 1.62 -1.23
C ARG A 59 -15.02 2.88 -1.97
N GLU A 60 -15.39 2.97 -3.25
CA GLU A 60 -15.19 4.16 -4.11
C GLU A 60 -13.72 4.47 -4.46
N ALA A 61 -12.82 3.49 -4.34
CA ALA A 61 -11.39 3.62 -4.69
C ALA A 61 -10.67 4.85 -4.08
N ARG A 62 -11.16 5.38 -2.95
CA ARG A 62 -10.49 6.39 -2.12
C ARG A 62 -9.72 5.69 -1.00
N CYS A 63 -8.62 5.06 -1.39
CA CYS A 63 -7.83 4.21 -0.49
C CYS A 63 -6.36 4.53 -0.53
N GLU A 64 -5.70 4.25 0.59
CA GLU A 64 -4.26 4.17 0.67
C GLU A 64 -3.85 2.70 0.67
N VAL A 65 -2.93 2.33 -0.22
CA VAL A 65 -2.39 0.97 -0.32
C VAL A 65 -0.89 1.03 -0.21
N ARG A 66 -0.32 0.09 0.54
CA ARG A 66 1.13 -0.08 0.60
C ARG A 66 1.57 -1.03 -0.49
N VAL A 67 2.57 -0.65 -1.26
CA VAL A 67 3.10 -1.41 -2.39
C VAL A 67 4.62 -1.51 -2.39
N ARG A 68 5.13 -2.52 -3.07
CA ARG A 68 6.54 -2.81 -3.36
C ARG A 68 6.72 -3.11 -4.84
N THR A 69 7.96 -3.16 -5.29
CA THR A 69 8.29 -3.62 -6.65
C THR A 69 7.78 -5.04 -6.88
N GLY A 70 7.04 -5.24 -7.97
CA GLY A 70 6.43 -6.51 -8.35
C GLY A 70 4.97 -6.66 -7.88
N ASP A 71 4.49 -5.79 -7.01
CA ASP A 71 3.10 -5.81 -6.57
C ASP A 71 2.14 -5.49 -7.72
N GLN A 72 0.98 -6.13 -7.70
CA GLN A 72 -0.10 -5.93 -8.66
C GLN A 72 -1.36 -5.47 -7.93
N ILE A 73 -1.86 -4.30 -8.31
CA ILE A 73 -3.10 -3.74 -7.82
C ILE A 73 -4.19 -4.09 -8.81
N GLU A 74 -5.10 -4.97 -8.40
CA GLU A 74 -6.27 -5.36 -9.19
C GLU A 74 -7.25 -4.19 -9.25
N LEU A 75 -7.45 -3.66 -10.46
CA LEU A 75 -8.42 -2.61 -10.70
C LEU A 75 -9.81 -3.22 -10.91
N ALA A 76 -10.84 -2.53 -10.43
CA ALA A 76 -12.21 -2.93 -10.74
C ALA A 76 -12.50 -2.77 -12.24
N GLU A 77 -13.35 -3.64 -12.80
CA GLU A 77 -13.60 -3.72 -14.26
C GLU A 77 -14.03 -2.37 -14.87
N HIS A 78 -14.71 -1.52 -14.12
CA HIS A 78 -15.16 -0.20 -14.59
C HIS A 78 -14.03 0.80 -14.88
N PHE A 79 -12.77 0.51 -14.54
CA PHE A 79 -11.63 1.36 -14.89
C PHE A 79 -11.06 1.06 -16.30
N GLU A 80 -11.60 0.05 -17.01
CA GLU A 80 -11.19 -0.35 -18.38
C GLU A 80 -9.67 -0.61 -18.54
N ALA A 81 -9.02 -0.89 -17.41
CA ALA A 81 -7.60 -1.13 -17.29
C ALA A 81 -7.37 -2.43 -16.53
N GLY A 82 -6.43 -3.23 -17.02
CA GLY A 82 -5.95 -4.41 -16.34
C GLY A 82 -5.13 -4.06 -15.08
N PRO A 83 -4.53 -5.07 -14.44
CA PRO A 83 -3.80 -4.90 -13.20
C PRO A 83 -2.70 -3.86 -13.33
N LEU A 84 -2.60 -3.01 -12.31
CA LEU A 84 -1.58 -1.99 -12.22
C LEU A 84 -0.35 -2.60 -11.53
N VAL A 85 0.72 -2.80 -12.30
CA VAL A 85 1.94 -3.45 -11.85
C VAL A 85 2.96 -2.39 -11.42
N VAL A 86 3.44 -2.48 -10.18
CA VAL A 86 4.53 -1.64 -9.68
C VAL A 86 5.86 -2.17 -10.19
N THR A 87 6.51 -1.44 -11.08
CA THR A 87 7.76 -1.88 -11.71
C THR A 87 9.01 -1.41 -10.97
N ALA A 88 8.91 -0.31 -10.20
CA ALA A 88 9.98 0.19 -9.36
C ALA A 88 9.43 1.07 -8.23
N VAL A 89 10.08 1.00 -7.06
CA VAL A 89 9.93 1.95 -5.95
C VAL A 89 11.30 2.56 -5.70
N GLU A 90 11.42 3.85 -5.99
CA GLU A 90 12.63 4.66 -5.79
C GLU A 90 12.37 5.71 -4.70
N PRO A 91 13.41 6.34 -4.13
CA PRO A 91 13.24 7.23 -2.97
C PRO A 91 12.23 8.37 -3.16
N ASP A 92 12.08 8.86 -4.39
CA ASP A 92 11.18 9.96 -4.76
C ASP A 92 10.01 9.55 -5.66
N ARG A 93 10.02 8.35 -6.28
CA ARG A 93 9.03 7.99 -7.29
C ARG A 93 8.66 6.51 -7.29
N VAL A 94 7.49 6.23 -7.83
CA VAL A 94 6.98 4.89 -8.06
C VAL A 94 6.63 4.75 -9.54
N SER A 95 7.30 3.84 -10.23
CA SER A 95 7.08 3.57 -11.65
C SER A 95 6.14 2.39 -11.81
N MET A 96 5.19 2.50 -12.72
CA MET A 96 4.07 1.57 -12.86
C MET A 96 3.76 1.29 -14.32
N ARG A 97 3.18 0.11 -14.58
CA ARG A 97 2.70 -0.32 -15.90
C ARG A 97 1.33 -0.95 -15.79
N TRP A 98 0.50 -0.78 -16.82
CA TRP A 98 -0.82 -1.38 -16.93
C TRP A 98 -1.13 -1.75 -18.38
N THR A 99 -2.17 -2.56 -18.56
CA THR A 99 -2.73 -2.92 -19.88
C THR A 99 -4.14 -2.37 -20.01
N PHE A 100 -4.60 -2.13 -21.23
CA PHE A 100 -6.00 -1.76 -21.49
C PHE A 100 -6.79 -2.96 -22.01
N GLU A 101 -8.10 -3.00 -21.77
CA GLU A 101 -8.96 -4.13 -22.18
C GLU A 101 -8.94 -4.36 -23.71
N GLY A 102 -8.83 -3.29 -24.50
CA GLY A 102 -8.70 -3.33 -25.96
C GLY A 102 -7.29 -3.65 -26.50
N GLY A 103 -6.35 -3.99 -25.62
CA GLY A 103 -4.94 -4.18 -25.96
C GLY A 103 -4.11 -2.89 -25.84
N GLY A 104 -2.79 -3.07 -25.78
CA GLY A 104 -1.84 -1.97 -25.53
C GLY A 104 -1.41 -1.89 -24.08
N THR A 105 -0.29 -1.20 -23.85
CA THR A 105 0.31 -1.02 -22.52
C THR A 105 0.50 0.46 -22.24
N GLY A 106 0.09 0.89 -21.05
CA GLY A 106 0.42 2.18 -20.50
C GLY A 106 1.52 2.06 -19.45
N SER A 107 2.31 3.12 -19.29
CA SER A 107 3.28 3.24 -18.21
C SER A 107 3.33 4.68 -17.73
N GLY A 108 3.67 4.86 -16.46
CA GLY A 108 3.84 6.19 -15.89
C GLY A 108 4.41 6.12 -14.49
N GLU A 109 4.63 7.30 -13.93
CA GLU A 109 5.35 7.46 -12.68
C GLU A 109 4.61 8.44 -11.78
N ALA A 110 4.45 8.08 -10.51
CA ALA A 110 3.93 8.97 -9.48
C ALA A 110 5.07 9.41 -8.56
N GLY A 111 5.12 10.70 -8.21
CA GLY A 111 6.21 11.25 -7.40
C GLY A 111 6.10 12.77 -7.20
N PRO A 112 7.22 13.47 -6.95
CA PRO A 112 7.22 14.92 -6.73
C PRO A 112 6.78 15.72 -7.97
N SER A 113 6.94 15.15 -9.17
CA SER A 113 6.47 15.73 -10.42
C SER A 113 4.94 15.71 -10.56
N GLY A 114 4.23 14.88 -9.79
CA GLY A 114 2.78 14.77 -9.81
C GLY A 114 2.26 13.35 -9.67
N PRO A 115 0.92 13.19 -9.66
CA PRO A 115 0.30 11.88 -9.74
C PRO A 115 0.41 11.29 -11.16
N VAL A 116 0.20 9.99 -11.27
CA VAL A 116 -0.06 9.33 -12.56
C VAL A 116 -1.54 9.03 -12.70
N THR A 117 -2.04 9.08 -13.93
CA THR A 117 -3.42 8.78 -14.26
C THR A 117 -3.50 7.54 -15.12
N VAL A 118 -4.40 6.62 -14.77
CA VAL A 118 -4.67 5.36 -15.46
C VAL A 118 -6.11 5.42 -15.99
N GLY A 119 -6.37 4.82 -17.16
CA GLY A 119 -7.68 4.88 -17.81
C GLY A 119 -7.97 6.20 -18.53
N SER A 120 -9.22 6.45 -18.91
CA SER A 120 -9.60 7.65 -19.68
C SER A 120 -11.05 8.08 -19.43
N GLY A 121 -11.35 9.37 -19.58
CA GLY A 121 -12.72 9.87 -19.43
C GLY A 121 -13.33 9.55 -18.06
N ARG A 122 -14.46 8.84 -18.06
CA ARG A 122 -15.20 8.46 -16.84
C ARG A 122 -14.58 7.29 -16.06
N THR A 123 -13.62 6.60 -16.66
CA THR A 123 -12.95 5.41 -16.10
C THR A 123 -11.55 5.75 -15.61
N MET A 124 -11.32 7.03 -15.34
CA MET A 124 -10.04 7.57 -14.91
C MET A 124 -9.75 7.21 -13.44
N LEU A 125 -8.52 6.80 -13.15
CA LEU A 125 -7.98 6.57 -11.81
C LEU A 125 -6.71 7.38 -11.63
N THR A 126 -6.68 8.22 -10.59
CA THR A 126 -5.49 8.99 -10.21
C THR A 126 -4.74 8.25 -9.10
N VAL A 127 -3.43 8.10 -9.28
CA VAL A 127 -2.53 7.47 -8.31
C VAL A 127 -1.51 8.48 -7.84
N ARG A 128 -1.47 8.72 -6.53
CA ARG A 128 -0.58 9.67 -5.87
C ARG A 128 0.28 8.97 -4.83
N VAL A 129 1.56 9.32 -4.79
CA VAL A 129 2.43 8.88 -3.68
C VAL A 129 2.10 9.70 -2.42
N VAL A 130 1.78 9.01 -1.34
CA VAL A 130 1.60 9.60 0.00
C VAL A 130 2.93 9.59 0.75
N ALA A 131 3.63 8.45 0.72
CA ALA A 131 4.91 8.28 1.38
C ALA A 131 5.74 7.21 0.68
N ILE A 132 7.07 7.33 0.77
CA ILE A 132 8.01 6.26 0.38
C ILE A 132 8.91 5.98 1.58
N ARG A 133 9.09 4.69 1.89
CA ARG A 133 9.85 4.19 3.04
C ARG A 133 10.66 2.97 2.60
N SER A 134 11.98 3.12 2.54
CA SER A 134 12.90 2.02 2.19
C SER A 134 12.56 1.38 0.84
N ASP A 135 11.91 0.22 0.82
CA ASP A 135 11.52 -0.55 -0.37
C ASP A 135 10.03 -0.50 -0.70
N ALA A 136 9.24 0.27 0.06
CA ALA A 136 7.79 0.34 -0.08
C ALA A 136 7.28 1.77 -0.24
N ALA A 137 6.17 1.92 -0.94
CA ALA A 137 5.44 3.18 -1.07
C ALA A 137 4.00 3.03 -0.59
N THR A 138 3.46 4.07 0.02
CA THR A 138 2.02 4.22 0.25
C THR A 138 1.45 5.05 -0.89
N LEU A 139 0.54 4.46 -1.66
CA LEU A 139 -0.15 5.10 -2.77
C LEU A 139 -1.58 5.42 -2.37
N ARG A 140 -2.02 6.65 -2.64
CA ARG A 140 -3.43 7.01 -2.61
C ARG A 140 -4.03 6.90 -4.00
N LEU A 141 -5.06 6.09 -4.10
CA LEU A 141 -5.88 5.91 -5.29
C LEU A 141 -7.10 6.82 -5.19
N THR A 142 -7.55 7.40 -6.30
CA THR A 142 -8.74 8.25 -6.34
C THR A 142 -9.38 8.16 -7.73
N PRO A 143 -10.66 7.79 -7.86
CA PRO A 143 -11.37 7.90 -9.14
C PRO A 143 -11.35 9.35 -9.63
N GLY A 144 -11.27 9.55 -10.95
CA GLY A 144 -11.49 10.85 -11.55
C GLY A 144 -12.97 11.21 -11.52
N ASP A 145 -13.31 12.39 -11.02
CA ASP A 145 -14.61 13.00 -11.22
C ASP A 145 -14.64 13.57 -12.66
N SER A 146 -15.31 12.87 -13.57
CA SER A 146 -15.59 13.33 -14.94
C SER A 146 -16.92 14.07 -15.03
#